data_AF-A0AAJ3Q2I4-F1
#
_entry.id   AF-A0AAJ3Q2I4-F1
#
_cell.length_a   1.000
_cell.length_b   1.000
_cell.length_c   1.000
_cell.angle_alpha   90.00
_cell.angle_beta   90.00
_cell.angle_gamma   90.00
#
_symmetry.space_group_name_H-M   'P 1'
#
loop_
_entity.id
_entity.type
_entity.pdbx_description
1 polymer ?
#
loop_
_entity_poly.entity_id
_entity_poly.type
_entity_poly.pdbx_seq_one_letter_code
_entity_poly.pdbx_strand_id
1 'polypeptide(L)'
;MSKNLFHFAKVFRICVVLTGLILGLAFPFNANAGTTVRRNSDANSPVLSVAEVAALRNAIERQFIVDSRLKDIGSMLLTVHIKLAIDGQIVGNPDVQVTGGSERAQKSLTDAGLRAVRRATPFTMLPKDKYDVWKEVVFNFDTSTLTH
;
A
#
# COMPACT_ATOMS: atom_id res chain seq x y z
N MET A 1 -27.00 19.35 27.18
CA MET A 1 -27.43 20.67 26.68
C MET A 1 -26.40 21.15 25.66
N SER A 2 -26.90 21.48 24.47
CA SER A 2 -26.26 21.99 23.25
C SER A 2 -24.96 22.82 23.33
N LYS A 3 -24.06 22.49 22.39
CA LYS A 3 -23.39 23.32 21.36
C LYS A 3 -22.30 24.31 21.75
N ASN A 4 -21.21 24.28 20.97
CA ASN A 4 -20.42 25.38 20.36
C ASN A 4 -19.06 24.77 19.97
N LEU A 5 -18.61 24.50 18.73
CA LEU A 5 -18.81 25.00 17.37
C LEU A 5 -18.42 26.47 17.13
N PHE A 6 -17.46 26.63 16.21
CA PHE A 6 -16.97 27.83 15.50
C PHE A 6 -15.85 28.62 16.20
N HIS A 7 -14.62 28.71 15.68
CA HIS A 7 -14.11 29.28 14.40
C HIS A 7 -13.55 30.69 14.59
N PHE A 8 -12.23 30.89 14.46
CA PHE A 8 -11.60 32.17 14.08
C PHE A 8 -10.10 31.92 13.76
N ALA A 9 -9.65 31.76 12.51
CA ALA A 9 -9.41 32.77 11.47
C ALA A 9 -8.35 33.87 11.82
N LYS A 10 -7.19 33.76 11.15
CA LYS A 10 -6.40 34.83 10.50
C LYS A 10 -5.45 35.71 11.33
N VAL A 11 -4.14 35.55 11.10
CA VAL A 11 -3.10 36.62 11.15
C VAL A 11 -2.17 36.36 9.97
N PHE A 12 -2.43 36.89 8.78
CA PHE A 12 -1.96 38.17 8.21
C PHE A 12 -0.43 38.43 8.29
N ARG A 13 0.22 38.17 7.14
CA ARG A 13 1.28 38.91 6.46
C ARG A 13 2.38 39.57 7.29
N ILE A 14 3.63 39.14 7.04
CA ILE A 14 4.77 40.05 6.94
C ILE A 14 5.50 39.75 5.63
N CYS A 15 5.44 40.72 4.72
CA CYS A 15 6.28 40.80 3.53
C CYS A 15 7.68 41.25 3.96
N VAL A 16 8.72 40.49 3.64
CA VAL A 16 10.08 41.00 3.60
C VAL A 16 10.41 41.31 2.15
N VAL A 17 10.39 42.60 1.84
CA VAL A 17 11.00 43.18 0.65
C VAL A 17 12.46 43.43 0.99
N LEU A 18 13.39 42.74 0.33
CA LEU A 18 14.78 43.17 0.27
C LEU A 18 15.24 43.14 -1.18
N THR A 19 15.35 44.35 -1.73
CA THR A 19 15.94 44.67 -3.02
C THR A 19 17.42 44.32 -3.03
N GLY A 20 17.84 43.56 -4.05
CA GLY A 20 19.23 43.25 -4.34
C GLY A 20 19.44 43.01 -5.83
N LEU A 21 19.86 44.06 -6.51
CA LEU A 21 20.30 44.16 -7.90
C LEU A 21 21.37 43.10 -8.25
N ILE A 22 21.11 42.19 -9.20
CA ILE A 22 22.15 41.39 -9.87
C ILE A 22 22.08 41.64 -11.38
N LEU A 23 23.13 42.28 -11.86
CA LEU A 23 23.47 42.59 -13.24
C LEU A 23 23.76 41.29 -14.02
N GLY A 24 23.28 41.22 -15.25
CA GLY A 24 23.07 39.98 -15.99
C GLY A 24 24.32 39.17 -16.38
N LEU A 25 24.10 37.86 -16.46
CA LEU A 25 24.64 36.99 -17.50
C LEU A 25 23.48 36.17 -18.06
N ALA A 26 23.29 36.24 -19.37
CA ALA A 26 22.29 35.50 -20.10
C ALA A 26 22.59 34.00 -20.00
N PHE A 27 21.92 33.31 -19.08
CA PHE A 27 21.75 31.87 -19.18
C PHE A 27 20.48 31.63 -20.00
N PRO A 28 20.55 30.95 -21.16
CA PRO A 28 19.36 30.36 -21.73
C PRO A 28 18.97 29.23 -20.77
N PHE A 29 18.10 29.50 -19.81
CA PHE A 29 17.43 28.43 -19.10
C PHE A 29 16.48 27.79 -20.12
N ASN A 30 17.02 26.84 -20.87
CA ASN A 30 16.26 26.00 -21.77
C ASN A 30 15.18 25.34 -20.91
N ALA A 31 13.94 25.72 -21.17
CA ALA A 31 12.77 25.11 -20.58
C ALA A 31 12.72 23.65 -21.05
N ASN A 32 13.39 22.75 -20.32
CA ASN A 32 12.91 21.37 -20.25
C ASN A 32 11.69 21.39 -19.34
N ALA A 33 10.56 21.87 -19.88
CA ALA A 33 9.26 21.42 -19.43
C ALA A 33 9.17 19.95 -19.84
N GLY A 34 9.81 19.09 -19.06
CA GLY A 34 9.53 17.68 -19.04
C GLY A 34 8.15 17.50 -18.45
N THR A 35 7.11 17.87 -19.21
CA THR A 35 5.81 17.23 -19.06
C THR A 35 6.04 15.79 -19.44
N THR A 36 6.48 14.98 -18.48
CA THR A 36 6.04 13.60 -18.46
C THR A 36 4.54 13.66 -18.18
N VAL A 37 3.77 13.90 -19.25
CA VAL A 37 2.56 13.11 -19.43
C VAL A 37 3.07 11.69 -19.33
N ARG A 38 2.96 11.10 -18.14
CA ARG A 38 3.06 9.66 -18.01
C ARG A 38 2.01 9.17 -19.00
N ARG A 39 2.47 8.63 -20.14
CA ARG A 39 1.61 7.83 -20.98
C ARG A 39 1.23 6.67 -20.09
N ASN A 40 0.09 6.83 -19.43
CA ASN A 40 -0.71 5.76 -18.88
C ASN A 40 -1.15 4.94 -20.09
N SER A 41 -0.22 4.14 -20.61
CA SER A 41 -0.52 3.04 -21.50
C SER A 41 -1.14 1.94 -20.64
N ASP A 42 -2.27 2.25 -20.02
CA ASP A 42 -3.27 1.30 -19.54
C ASP A 42 -3.97 0.74 -20.78
N ALA A 43 -3.19 0.12 -21.67
CA ALA A 43 -3.69 -0.57 -22.84
C ALA A 43 -4.16 -1.95 -22.39
N ASN A 44 -5.37 -1.97 -21.84
CA ASN A 44 -6.32 -3.07 -21.90
C ASN A 44 -5.87 -4.46 -21.39
N SER A 45 -4.99 -4.50 -20.40
CA SER A 45 -5.02 -5.58 -19.41
C SER A 45 -5.55 -4.95 -18.13
N PRO A 46 -6.70 -5.39 -17.62
CA PRO A 46 -7.22 -4.84 -16.39
C PRO A 46 -6.28 -5.41 -15.30
N VAL A 47 -5.33 -4.58 -14.86
CA VAL A 47 -4.29 -4.91 -13.88
C VAL A 47 -4.44 -3.90 -12.74
N LEU A 48 -4.30 -4.37 -11.50
CA LEU A 48 -4.27 -3.47 -10.35
C LEU A 48 -3.07 -2.52 -10.48
N SER A 49 -3.30 -1.23 -10.26
CA SER A 49 -2.24 -0.25 -10.17
C SER A 49 -1.34 -0.53 -8.98
N VAL A 50 -0.10 -0.04 -9.03
CA VAL A 50 0.89 -0.20 -7.95
C VAL A 50 0.34 0.26 -6.60
N ALA A 51 -0.43 1.37 -6.58
CA ALA A 51 -1.04 1.89 -5.36
C ALA A 51 -2.15 0.99 -4.80
N GLU A 52 -2.97 0.38 -5.67
CA GLU A 52 -4.04 -0.55 -5.27
C GLU A 52 -3.44 -1.83 -4.68
N VAL A 53 -2.40 -2.39 -5.32
CA VAL A 53 -1.66 -3.55 -4.80
C VAL A 53 -1.02 -3.23 -3.45
N ALA A 54 -0.37 -2.06 -3.32
CA ALA A 54 0.23 -1.62 -2.08
C ALA A 54 -0.82 -1.43 -0.97
N ALA A 55 -1.99 -0.87 -1.27
CA ALA A 55 -3.06 -0.69 -0.30
C ALA A 55 -3.57 -2.03 0.24
N LEU A 56 -3.73 -3.02 -0.64
CA LEU A 56 -4.13 -4.38 -0.28
C LEU A 56 -3.08 -5.09 0.57
N ARG A 57 -1.81 -5.00 0.16
CA ARG A 57 -0.65 -5.50 0.92
C ARG A 57 -0.64 -4.91 2.33
N ASN A 58 -0.71 -3.58 2.43
CA ASN A 58 -0.72 -2.85 3.69
C ASN A 58 -1.90 -3.23 4.59
N ALA A 59 -3.07 -3.53 4.02
CA ALA A 59 -4.23 -3.97 4.79
C ALA A 59 -3.98 -5.29 5.52
N ILE A 60 -3.30 -6.24 4.86
CA ILE A 60 -2.93 -7.53 5.44
C ILE A 60 -1.78 -7.36 6.43
N GLU A 61 -0.73 -6.61 6.07
CA GLU A 61 0.45 -6.40 6.92
C GLU A 61 0.12 -5.76 8.26
N ARG A 62 -0.80 -4.79 8.29
CA ARG A 62 -1.26 -4.18 9.55
C ARG A 62 -1.91 -5.17 10.53
N GLN A 63 -2.43 -6.29 10.03
CA GLN A 63 -3.06 -7.33 10.84
C GLN A 63 -2.11 -8.49 11.17
N PHE A 64 -0.88 -8.42 10.66
CA PHE A 64 0.11 -9.48 10.75
C PHE A 64 0.80 -9.44 12.11
N ILE A 65 0.57 -10.48 12.91
CA ILE A 65 1.13 -10.62 14.26
C ILE A 65 1.86 -11.95 14.32
N VAL A 66 3.18 -11.90 14.45
CA VAL A 66 4.07 -13.06 14.56
C VAL A 66 4.86 -12.99 15.85
N ASP A 67 5.13 -14.16 16.44
CA ASP A 67 6.00 -14.28 17.60
C ASP A 67 7.46 -13.94 17.20
N SER A 68 7.98 -12.83 17.74
CA SER A 68 9.34 -12.36 17.49
C SER A 68 10.43 -13.29 18.02
N ARG A 69 10.08 -14.33 18.80
CA ARG A 69 11.04 -15.35 19.28
C ARG A 69 11.46 -16.37 18.21
N LEU A 70 10.81 -16.39 17.06
CA LEU A 70 11.17 -17.27 15.96
C LEU A 70 12.36 -16.67 15.19
N LYS A 71 13.54 -17.27 15.37
CA LYS A 71 14.83 -16.75 14.86
C LYS A 71 14.99 -16.79 13.34
N ASP A 72 14.15 -17.55 12.62
CA ASP A 72 14.31 -17.80 11.19
C ASP A 72 13.31 -17.03 10.31
N ILE A 73 12.47 -16.16 10.88
CA ILE A 73 11.39 -15.53 10.09
C ILE A 73 11.94 -14.66 8.96
N GLY A 74 13.07 -13.96 9.14
CA GLY A 74 13.53 -12.90 8.24
C GLY A 74 14.01 -13.33 6.84
N SER A 75 13.90 -14.60 6.45
CA SER A 75 14.28 -15.09 5.12
C SER A 75 13.25 -16.05 4.53
N MET A 76 11.97 -15.74 4.73
CA MET A 76 10.85 -16.53 4.24
C MET A 76 10.02 -15.77 3.21
N LEU A 77 9.47 -16.51 2.25
CA LEU A 77 8.50 -15.98 1.30
C LEU A 77 7.12 -16.54 1.64
N LEU A 78 6.19 -15.65 1.94
CA LEU A 78 4.79 -15.97 2.23
C LEU A 78 3.95 -15.67 0.98
N THR A 79 3.36 -16.70 0.38
CA THR A 79 2.44 -16.59 -0.75
C THR A 79 1.01 -16.72 -0.23
N VAL A 80 0.18 -15.71 -0.49
CA VAL A 80 -1.22 -15.65 -0.07
C VAL A 80 -2.10 -15.65 -1.31
N HIS A 81 -3.02 -16.60 -1.40
CA HIS A 81 -4.01 -16.69 -2.45
C HIS A 81 -5.42 -16.55 -1.86
N ILE A 82 -6.16 -15.56 -2.34
CA ILE A 82 -7.52 -15.27 -1.87
C ILE A 82 -8.49 -15.03 -3.01
N LYS A 83 -9.75 -15.40 -2.76
CA LYS A 83 -10.89 -15.06 -3.61
C LYS A 83 -11.74 -14.03 -2.88
N LEU A 84 -12.18 -13.01 -3.60
CA LEU A 84 -12.91 -11.87 -3.07
C LEU A 84 -14.24 -11.68 -3.79
N ALA A 85 -15.28 -11.33 -3.05
CA ALA A 85 -16.53 -10.83 -3.58
C ALA A 85 -16.42 -9.35 -3.93
N ILE A 86 -17.34 -8.83 -4.74
CA ILE A 86 -17.33 -7.43 -5.21
C ILE A 86 -17.42 -6.39 -4.09
N ASP A 87 -17.87 -6.78 -2.90
CA ASP A 87 -17.89 -5.96 -1.68
C ASP A 87 -16.58 -6.02 -0.88
N GLY A 88 -15.60 -6.81 -1.34
CA GLY A 88 -14.31 -7.01 -0.69
C GLY A 88 -14.31 -8.09 0.39
N GLN A 89 -15.38 -8.87 0.53
CA GLN A 89 -15.42 -10.02 1.46
C GLN A 89 -14.64 -11.20 0.90
N ILE A 90 -14.02 -12.01 1.76
CA ILE A 90 -13.41 -13.27 1.33
C ILE A 90 -14.50 -14.27 0.96
N VAL A 91 -14.30 -14.93 -0.17
CA VAL A 91 -15.14 -16.04 -0.64
C VAL A 91 -14.35 -17.34 -0.50
N GLY A 92 -14.93 -18.32 0.20
CA GLY A 92 -14.28 -19.59 0.45
C GLY A 92 -13.13 -19.48 1.45
N ASN A 93 -12.10 -20.31 1.27
CA ASN A 93 -10.97 -20.38 2.18
C ASN A 93 -9.74 -19.73 1.55
N PRO A 94 -9.11 -18.77 2.24
CA PRO A 94 -7.82 -18.24 1.82
C PRO A 94 -6.74 -19.33 1.97
N ASP A 95 -5.87 -19.43 0.96
CA ASP A 95 -4.72 -20.33 0.95
C ASP A 95 -3.44 -19.55 1.23
N VAL A 96 -2.56 -20.12 2.06
CA VAL A 96 -1.35 -19.46 2.51
C VAL A 96 -0.22 -20.48 2.51
N GLN A 97 0.82 -20.19 1.75
CA GLN A 97 2.00 -21.03 1.61
C GLN A 97 3.23 -20.25 2.07
N VAL A 98 4.17 -20.95 2.70
CA VAL A 98 5.43 -20.38 3.17
C VAL A 98 6.56 -21.23 2.67
N THR A 99 7.60 -20.57 2.15
CA THR A 99 8.84 -21.22 1.75
C THR A 99 10.03 -20.60 2.51
N GLY A 100 11.04 -21.42 2.79
CA GLY A 100 12.22 -21.04 3.58
C GLY A 100 12.11 -21.37 5.07
N GLY A 101 13.23 -21.21 5.79
CA GLY A 101 13.38 -21.45 7.23
C GLY A 101 12.91 -22.82 7.74
N SER A 102 12.71 -22.92 9.05
CA SER A 102 12.30 -24.16 9.73
C SER A 102 10.80 -24.44 9.60
N GLU A 103 10.39 -25.71 9.58
CA GLU A 103 8.98 -26.13 9.51
C GLU A 103 8.12 -25.49 10.61
N ARG A 104 8.68 -25.36 11.82
CA ARG A 104 8.02 -24.68 12.94
C ARG A 104 7.68 -23.23 12.61
N ALA A 105 8.63 -22.51 12.02
CA ALA A 105 8.44 -21.11 11.66
C ALA A 105 7.50 -20.97 10.45
N GLN A 106 7.59 -21.86 9.45
CA GLN A 106 6.63 -21.93 8.35
C GLN A 106 5.20 -22.07 8.87
N LYS A 107 4.94 -23.07 9.73
CA LYS A 107 3.61 -23.29 10.32
C LYS A 107 3.10 -22.05 11.07
N SER A 108 3.95 -21.46 11.91
CA SER A 108 3.58 -20.27 12.67
C SER A 108 3.24 -19.08 11.76
N LEU A 109 3.99 -18.92 10.66
CA LEU A 109 3.81 -17.82 9.72
C LEU A 109 2.58 -18.05 8.84
N THR A 110 2.32 -19.29 8.41
CA THR A 110 1.08 -19.68 7.72
C THR A 110 -0.14 -19.35 8.59
N ASP A 111 -0.12 -19.76 9.86
CA ASP A 111 -1.21 -19.48 10.80
C ASP A 111 -1.39 -17.97 11.03
N ALA A 112 -0.29 -17.21 11.11
CA ALA A 112 -0.32 -15.76 11.24
C ALA A 112 -0.89 -15.07 9.99
N GLY A 113 -0.46 -15.48 8.80
CA GLY A 113 -0.96 -14.97 7.53
C GLY A 113 -2.44 -15.23 7.35
N LEU A 114 -2.90 -16.45 7.67
CA LEU A 114 -4.32 -16.80 7.60
C LEU A 114 -5.18 -15.90 8.51
N ARG A 115 -4.70 -15.63 9.74
CA ARG A 115 -5.37 -14.70 10.66
C ARG A 115 -5.37 -13.27 10.14
N ALA A 116 -4.24 -12.79 9.61
CA ALA A 116 -4.09 -11.44 9.10
C ALA A 116 -5.05 -11.18 7.94
N VAL A 117 -5.10 -12.11 6.97
CA VAL A 117 -6.00 -12.07 5.82
C VAL A 117 -7.47 -12.01 6.25
N ARG A 118 -7.88 -12.87 7.19
CA ARG A 118 -9.26 -12.90 7.71
C ARG A 118 -9.63 -11.65 8.52
N ARG A 119 -8.66 -10.96 9.12
CA ARG A 119 -8.88 -9.71 9.87
C ARG A 119 -8.87 -8.47 8.98
N ALA A 120 -8.23 -8.55 7.82
CA ALA A 120 -8.14 -7.45 6.88
C ALA A 120 -9.44 -7.23 6.07
N THR A 121 -10.39 -8.17 6.13
CA THR A 121 -11.69 -8.03 5.47
C THR A 121 -12.61 -7.05 6.21
N PRO A 122 -13.44 -6.27 5.48
CA PRO A 122 -13.57 -6.23 4.03
C PRO A 122 -12.48 -5.39 3.32
N PHE A 123 -12.10 -5.82 2.12
CA PHE A 123 -11.15 -5.15 1.23
C PHE A 123 -11.84 -4.02 0.43
N THR A 124 -12.35 -3.01 1.11
CA THR A 124 -13.20 -1.95 0.50
C THR A 124 -12.45 -0.93 -0.36
N MET A 125 -11.12 -0.91 -0.31
CA MET A 125 -10.30 0.02 -1.11
C MET A 125 -10.05 -0.44 -2.55
N LEU A 126 -10.58 -1.61 -2.97
CA LEU A 126 -10.45 -2.08 -4.35
C LEU A 126 -11.46 -1.41 -5.28
N PRO A 127 -11.05 -1.00 -6.50
CA PRO A 127 -11.92 -0.38 -7.49
C PRO A 127 -12.95 -1.40 -8.03
N LYS A 128 -14.24 -1.14 -7.82
CA LYS A 128 -15.33 -2.05 -8.22
C LYS A 128 -15.42 -2.26 -9.73
N ASP A 129 -15.05 -1.26 -10.51
CA ASP A 129 -14.97 -1.29 -11.97
C ASP A 129 -13.92 -2.27 -12.52
N LYS A 130 -12.98 -2.72 -11.68
CA LYS A 130 -11.95 -3.71 -12.04
C LYS A 130 -12.16 -5.08 -11.38
N TYR A 131 -13.38 -5.42 -10.97
CA TYR A 131 -13.66 -6.64 -10.21
C TYR A 131 -13.09 -7.93 -10.84
N ASP A 132 -13.19 -8.07 -12.17
CA ASP A 132 -12.65 -9.24 -12.86
C ASP A 132 -11.14 -9.44 -12.72
N VAL A 133 -10.40 -8.38 -12.36
CA VAL A 133 -8.96 -8.39 -12.11
C VAL A 133 -8.62 -8.96 -10.74
N TRP A 134 -9.44 -8.63 -9.75
CA TRP A 134 -9.07 -8.83 -8.35
C TRP A 134 -9.98 -9.78 -7.58
N LYS A 135 -11.01 -10.34 -8.24
CA LYS A 135 -11.86 -11.41 -7.69
C LYS A 135 -11.06 -12.63 -7.22
N GLU A 136 -9.88 -12.87 -7.78
CA GLU A 136 -8.93 -13.91 -7.39
C GLU A 136 -7.52 -13.34 -7.52
N VAL A 137 -6.77 -13.33 -6.42
CA VAL A 137 -5.48 -12.64 -6.35
C VAL A 137 -4.47 -13.42 -5.53
N VAL A 138 -3.23 -13.38 -6.01
CA VAL A 138 -2.06 -14.01 -5.36
C VAL A 138 -1.04 -12.93 -5.04
N PHE A 139 -0.60 -12.86 -3.79
CA PHE A 139 0.42 -11.91 -3.34
C PHE A 139 1.57 -12.64 -2.66
N ASN A 140 2.76 -12.11 -2.83
CA ASN A 140 3.96 -12.60 -2.17
C ASN A 140 4.46 -11.53 -1.18
N PHE A 141 4.67 -11.93 0.06
CA PHE A 141 5.25 -11.11 1.11
C PHE A 141 6.63 -11.64 1.43
N ASP A 142 7.64 -10.78 1.27
CA ASP A 142 8.96 -11.04 1.83
C ASP A 142 8.92 -10.70 3.32
N THR A 143 9.07 -11.71 4.15
CA THR A 143 9.04 -11.57 5.61
C THR A 143 10.15 -10.71 6.18
N SER A 144 11.27 -10.54 5.46
CA SER A 144 12.32 -9.59 5.85
C SER A 144 11.78 -8.16 5.98
N THR A 145 10.72 -7.83 5.23
CA THR A 145 10.05 -6.52 5.29
C THR A 145 9.04 -6.39 6.43
N LEU A 146 8.73 -7.49 7.13
CA LEU A 146 7.78 -7.51 8.25
C LEU A 146 8.49 -7.43 9.61
N THR A 147 9.77 -7.79 9.65
CA THR A 147 10.63 -7.75 10.85
C THR A 147 11.56 -6.55 10.78
N HIS A 148 11.13 -5.41 11.32
CA HIS A 148 11.97 -4.23 11.55
C HIS A 148 12.53 -4.21 12.98
#